data_AF-A0A7L2CR63-F1
#
_entry.id   AF-A0A7L2CR63-F1
#
_cell.length_a   1.000
_cell.length_b   1.000
_cell.length_c   1.000
_cell.angle_alpha   90.00
_cell.angle_beta   90.00
_cell.angle_gamma   90.00
#
_symmetry.space_group_name_H-M   'P 1'
#
loop_
_entity.id
_entity.type
_entity.pdbx_description
1 polymer ?
#
loop_
_entity_poly.entity_id
_entity_poly.type
_entity_poly.pdbx_seq_one_letter_code
_entity_poly.pdbx_strand_id
1 'polypeptide(L)'
;MSTKVPNIKLKIDPRNLQIQTFTVEKLLEPLIIQVTTLVNCPQNPSSKKKGRSKRARVLLASVEEATWNLLDKGEKIAKEAVVFKEELHAALADVRKESQALQVSAEAFTSDPCSLPRRQAVVPAARSLLAAVTRLLILADMEDVAFLLQHLTVFQRTFESLRNVSSKSDLQKTYQKFQKDLENLDYLAYKRQQ
;
A
#
# COMPACT_ATOMS: atom_id res chain seq x y z
N MET A 1 24.01 1.69 -23.35
CA MET A 1 24.79 1.27 -22.15
C MET A 1 23.84 1.20 -20.97
N SER A 2 23.57 0.00 -20.46
CA SER A 2 22.62 -0.22 -19.36
C SER A 2 23.21 0.35 -18.07
N THR A 3 22.77 1.55 -17.67
CA THR A 3 23.13 2.17 -16.39
C THR A 3 22.55 1.31 -15.27
N LYS A 4 23.39 0.45 -14.65
CA LYS A 4 23.02 -0.27 -13.43
C LYS A 4 22.61 0.76 -12.37
N VAL A 5 21.32 0.76 -12.09
CA VAL A 5 20.70 1.66 -11.13
C VAL A 5 21.26 1.34 -9.74
N PRO A 6 21.74 2.33 -8.96
CA PRO A 6 22.34 2.05 -7.66
C PRO A 6 21.34 1.35 -6.75
N ASN A 7 21.79 0.25 -6.13
CA ASN A 7 20.99 -0.57 -5.24
C ASN A 7 21.00 0.09 -3.85
N ILE A 8 19.98 0.89 -3.55
CA ILE A 8 19.84 1.57 -2.26
C ILE A 8 19.35 0.56 -1.23
N LYS A 9 20.22 0.21 -0.28
CA LYS A 9 19.83 -0.58 0.89
C LYS A 9 19.18 0.34 1.92
N LEU A 10 17.86 0.44 1.89
CA LEU A 10 17.10 1.05 2.98
C LEU A 10 17.24 0.15 4.22
N LYS A 11 17.67 0.72 5.35
CA LYS A 11 17.69 0.02 6.65
C LYS A 11 16.27 -0.01 7.22
N ILE A 12 15.40 -0.81 6.64
CA ILE A 12 14.02 -0.95 7.08
C ILE A 12 13.74 -2.43 7.33
N ASP A 13 13.10 -2.75 8.46
CA ASP A 13 12.63 -4.10 8.76
C ASP A 13 11.25 -4.29 8.13
N PRO A 14 11.11 -5.11 7.07
CA PRO A 14 9.84 -5.35 6.40
C PRO A 14 8.80 -6.08 7.27
N ARG A 15 9.17 -6.50 8.50
CA ARG A 15 8.28 -7.11 9.49
C ARG A 15 7.77 -6.13 10.55
N ASN A 16 8.41 -4.97 10.71
CA ASN A 16 8.05 -3.97 11.70
C ASN A 16 7.87 -2.59 11.04
N LEU A 17 6.76 -2.45 10.31
CA LEU A 17 6.44 -1.27 9.50
C LEU A 17 5.48 -0.34 10.26
N GLN A 18 5.81 0.96 10.28
CA GLN A 18 4.96 2.02 10.85
C GLN A 18 4.45 2.93 9.75
N ILE A 19 3.25 3.47 9.92
CA ILE A 19 2.67 4.46 9.00
C ILE A 19 3.42 5.77 9.18
N GLN A 20 3.93 6.32 8.07
CA GLN A 20 4.69 7.57 8.08
C GLN A 20 4.19 8.57 7.03
N THR A 21 3.14 8.24 6.28
CA THR A 21 2.63 9.10 5.19
C THR A 21 1.14 9.33 5.24
N PHE A 22 0.76 10.58 4.92
CA PHE A 22 -0.62 11.04 4.88
C PHE A 22 -1.47 10.26 3.88
N THR A 23 -0.90 9.86 2.74
CA THR A 23 -1.59 9.04 1.74
C THR A 23 -2.00 7.68 2.30
N VAL A 24 -1.11 7.02 3.06
CA VAL A 24 -1.41 5.73 3.70
C VAL A 24 -2.49 5.93 4.77
N GLU A 25 -2.39 6.98 5.58
CA GLU A 25 -3.44 7.32 6.57
C GLU A 25 -4.81 7.54 5.90
N LYS A 26 -4.86 8.33 4.82
CA LYS A 26 -6.10 8.64 4.08
C LYS A 26 -6.72 7.41 3.42
N LEU A 27 -5.91 6.49 2.91
CA LEU A 27 -6.39 5.24 2.33
C LEU A 27 -6.90 4.26 3.40
N LEU A 28 -6.32 4.30 4.60
CA LEU A 28 -6.75 3.44 5.71
C LEU A 28 -8.00 3.96 6.44
N GLU A 29 -8.22 5.27 6.49
CA GLU A 29 -9.36 5.90 7.15
C GLU A 29 -10.72 5.27 6.77
N PRO A 30 -11.12 5.13 5.48
CA PRO A 30 -12.38 4.50 5.11
C PRO A 30 -12.41 3.00 5.44
N LEU A 31 -11.29 2.28 5.33
CA LEU A 31 -11.20 0.85 5.66
C LEU A 31 -11.38 0.61 7.16
N ILE A 32 -10.76 1.44 8.00
CA ILE A 32 -10.93 1.43 9.46
C ILE A 32 -12.39 1.71 9.83
N ILE A 33 -13.02 2.71 9.21
CA ILE A 33 -14.43 3.04 9.46
C ILE A 33 -15.35 1.88 9.09
N GLN A 34 -15.15 1.25 7.93
CA GLN A 34 -15.95 0.10 7.48
C GLN A 34 -15.79 -1.11 8.41
N VAL A 35 -14.55 -1.44 8.76
CA VAL A 35 -14.25 -2.54 9.69
C VAL A 35 -14.80 -2.25 11.07
N THR A 36 -14.59 -1.07 11.64
CA THR A 36 -15.12 -0.71 12.96
C THR A 36 -16.64 -0.63 12.99
N THR A 37 -17.30 -0.24 11.89
CA THR A 37 -18.77 -0.24 11.79
C THR A 37 -19.34 -1.66 11.78
N LEU A 38 -18.68 -2.61 11.12
CA LEU A 38 -19.03 -4.04 11.20
C LEU A 38 -18.87 -4.57 12.63
N VAL A 39 -17.88 -4.08 13.38
CA VAL A 39 -17.54 -4.51 14.74
C VAL A 39 -18.45 -3.88 15.81
N ASN A 40 -18.83 -2.60 15.67
CA ASN A 40 -19.52 -1.79 16.69
C ASN A 40 -21.05 -1.90 16.73
N CYS A 41 -21.64 -2.93 16.12
CA CYS A 41 -23.06 -3.19 16.34
C CYS A 41 -23.31 -3.51 17.84
N PRO A 42 -24.50 -3.22 18.43
CA PRO A 42 -24.77 -3.48 19.84
C PRO A 42 -24.54 -4.95 20.22
N GLN A 43 -23.87 -5.20 21.35
CA GLN A 43 -23.57 -6.55 21.89
C GLN A 43 -24.82 -7.25 22.44
N ASN A 44 -25.90 -6.51 22.71
CA ASN A 44 -27.15 -7.08 23.20
C ASN A 44 -28.02 -7.54 22.02
N PRO A 45 -28.21 -8.86 21.82
CA PRO A 45 -29.19 -9.34 20.86
C PRO A 45 -30.58 -8.91 21.33
N SER A 46 -31.29 -8.15 20.50
CA SER A 46 -32.71 -7.91 20.73
C SER A 46 -33.45 -9.25 20.62
N SER A 47 -34.34 -9.56 21.57
CA SER A 47 -35.20 -10.76 21.55
C SER A 47 -36.20 -10.78 20.39
N LYS A 48 -36.28 -9.71 19.60
CA LYS A 48 -37.12 -9.65 18.40
C LYS A 48 -36.42 -10.39 17.26
N LYS A 49 -37.14 -11.31 16.59
CA LYS A 49 -36.72 -11.90 15.31
C LYS A 49 -36.46 -10.77 14.29
N LYS A 50 -35.23 -10.29 14.21
CA LYS A 50 -34.81 -9.36 13.16
C LYS A 50 -34.60 -10.18 11.89
N GLY A 51 -35.30 -9.81 10.82
CA GLY A 51 -35.14 -10.46 9.52
C GLY A 51 -33.69 -10.37 9.02
N ARG A 52 -33.32 -11.26 8.08
CA ARG A 52 -32.02 -11.27 7.41
C ARG A 52 -31.65 -9.84 6.98
N SER A 53 -30.62 -9.26 7.57
CA SER A 53 -30.25 -7.87 7.30
C SER A 53 -29.64 -7.77 5.90
N LYS A 54 -30.43 -7.34 4.90
CA LYS A 54 -29.96 -7.05 3.52
C LYS A 54 -28.70 -6.16 3.53
N ARG A 55 -28.59 -5.30 4.55
CA ARG A 55 -27.48 -4.39 4.78
C ARG A 55 -26.13 -5.09 4.99
N ALA A 56 -26.09 -6.24 5.67
CA ALA A 56 -24.84 -6.95 5.93
C ALA A 56 -24.23 -7.55 4.65
N ARG A 57 -25.08 -8.09 3.75
CA ARG A 57 -24.64 -8.61 2.45
C ARG A 57 -24.11 -7.51 1.54
N VAL A 58 -24.79 -6.36 1.51
CA VAL A 58 -24.35 -5.21 0.72
C VAL A 58 -22.99 -4.69 1.21
N LEU A 59 -22.79 -4.58 2.53
CA LEU A 59 -21.51 -4.17 3.10
C LEU A 59 -20.38 -5.14 2.77
N LEU A 60 -20.63 -6.46 2.82
CA LEU A 60 -19.65 -7.47 2.44
C LEU A 60 -19.24 -7.33 0.97
N ALA A 61 -20.21 -7.20 0.06
CA ALA A 61 -19.93 -7.02 -1.36
C ALA A 61 -19.09 -5.76 -1.63
N SER A 62 -19.36 -4.64 -0.93
CA SER A 62 -18.54 -3.43 -1.05
C SER A 62 -17.10 -3.63 -0.56
N VAL A 63 -16.90 -4.41 0.52
CA VAL A 63 -15.54 -4.72 1.03
C VAL A 63 -14.79 -5.64 0.07
N GLU A 64 -15.47 -6.62 -0.52
CA GLU A 64 -14.90 -7.52 -1.54
C GLU A 64 -14.46 -6.73 -2.79
N GLU A 65 -15.33 -5.86 -3.30
CA GLU A 65 -15.03 -4.99 -4.44
C GLU A 65 -13.84 -4.06 -4.15
N ALA A 66 -13.82 -3.43 -2.97
CA ALA A 66 -12.71 -2.56 -2.56
C ALA A 66 -11.39 -3.33 -2.45
N THR A 67 -11.44 -4.55 -1.90
CA THR A 67 -10.26 -5.41 -1.75
C THR A 67 -9.75 -5.89 -3.10
N TRP A 68 -10.64 -6.27 -4.02
CA TRP A 68 -10.26 -6.67 -5.38
C TRP A 68 -9.63 -5.52 -6.17
N ASN A 69 -10.21 -4.33 -6.12
CA ASN A 69 -9.65 -3.13 -6.75
C ASN A 69 -8.25 -2.78 -6.21
N LEU A 70 -8.04 -2.98 -4.90
CA LEU A 70 -6.75 -2.78 -4.25
C LEU A 70 -5.72 -3.83 -4.70
N LEU A 71 -6.12 -5.09 -4.82
CA LEU A 71 -5.27 -6.17 -5.32
C LEU A 71 -4.84 -5.94 -6.77
N ASP A 72 -5.77 -5.61 -7.68
CA ASP A 72 -5.46 -5.34 -9.10
C ASP A 72 -4.47 -4.17 -9.25
N LYS A 73 -4.68 -3.08 -8.50
CA LYS A 73 -3.75 -1.94 -8.48
C LYS A 73 -2.41 -2.32 -7.87
N GLY A 74 -2.41 -3.04 -6.76
CA GLY A 74 -1.19 -3.48 -6.08
C GLY A 74 -0.36 -4.43 -6.92
N GLU A 75 -0.99 -5.29 -7.72
CA GLU A 75 -0.30 -6.19 -8.67
C GLU A 75 0.39 -5.44 -9.80
N LYS A 76 -0.19 -4.33 -10.27
CA LYS A 76 0.44 -3.43 -11.25
C LYS A 76 1.68 -2.78 -10.63
N ILE A 77 1.54 -2.25 -9.41
CA ILE A 77 2.67 -1.64 -8.67
C ILE A 77 3.79 -2.67 -8.43
N ALA A 78 3.46 -3.87 -7.98
CA ALA A 78 4.44 -4.92 -7.70
C ALA A 78 5.19 -5.40 -8.96
N LYS A 79 4.58 -5.32 -10.15
CA LYS A 79 5.26 -5.64 -11.42
C LYS A 79 6.34 -4.62 -11.77
N GLU A 80 6.11 -3.36 -11.44
CA GLU A 80 7.00 -2.23 -11.73
C GLU A 80 8.06 -2.02 -10.63
N ALA A 81 7.83 -2.58 -9.43
CA ALA A 81 8.74 -2.47 -8.30
C ALA A 81 10.12 -3.07 -8.58
N VAL A 82 11.15 -2.36 -8.14
CA VAL A 82 12.57 -2.69 -8.30
C VAL A 82 13.21 -3.07 -6.97
N VAL A 83 12.81 -2.44 -5.86
CA VAL A 83 13.47 -2.62 -4.55
C VAL A 83 12.76 -3.64 -3.68
N PHE A 84 11.45 -3.50 -3.48
CA PHE A 84 10.63 -4.33 -2.58
C PHE A 84 9.72 -5.30 -3.33
N LYS A 85 10.15 -5.79 -4.49
CA LYS A 85 9.32 -6.63 -5.37
C LYS A 85 8.82 -7.90 -4.67
N GLU A 86 9.70 -8.63 -3.99
CA GLU A 86 9.34 -9.88 -3.32
C GLU A 86 8.42 -9.62 -2.12
N GLU A 87 8.70 -8.57 -1.35
CA GLU A 87 7.90 -8.15 -0.20
C GLU A 87 6.51 -7.67 -0.60
N LEU A 88 6.39 -6.91 -1.70
CA LEU A 88 5.10 -6.49 -2.26
C LEU A 88 4.29 -7.69 -2.74
N HIS A 89 4.91 -8.65 -3.42
CA HIS A 89 4.23 -9.89 -3.82
C HIS A 89 3.77 -10.72 -2.61
N ALA A 90 4.58 -10.82 -1.56
CA ALA A 90 4.20 -11.48 -0.32
C ALA A 90 3.04 -10.77 0.39
N ALA A 91 3.08 -9.44 0.49
CA ALA A 91 1.99 -8.65 1.06
C ALA A 91 0.68 -8.79 0.27
N LEU A 92 0.74 -8.83 -1.06
CA LEU A 92 -0.42 -9.13 -1.91
C LEU A 92 -0.98 -10.54 -1.66
N ALA A 93 -0.12 -11.54 -1.45
CA ALA A 93 -0.55 -12.88 -1.11
C ALA A 93 -1.25 -12.92 0.27
N ASP A 94 -0.70 -12.21 1.26
CA ASP A 94 -1.31 -12.06 2.58
C ASP A 94 -2.69 -11.39 2.48
N VAL A 95 -2.83 -10.29 1.72
CA VAL A 95 -4.13 -9.62 1.51
C VAL A 95 -5.15 -10.57 0.88
N ARG A 96 -4.78 -11.38 -0.12
CA ARG A 96 -5.68 -12.38 -0.72
C ARG A 96 -6.14 -13.42 0.30
N LYS A 97 -5.20 -13.95 1.09
CA LYS A 97 -5.49 -14.96 2.12
C LYS A 97 -6.44 -14.41 3.18
N GLU A 98 -6.15 -13.23 3.73
CA GLU A 98 -6.98 -12.62 4.77
C GLU A 98 -8.34 -12.15 4.23
N SER A 99 -8.41 -11.76 2.96
CA SER A 99 -9.67 -11.45 2.26
C SER A 99 -10.57 -12.69 2.18
N GLN A 100 -10.03 -13.84 1.78
CA GLN A 100 -10.77 -15.10 1.74
C GLN A 100 -11.25 -15.53 3.14
N ALA A 101 -10.42 -15.35 4.18
CA ALA A 101 -10.81 -15.65 5.55
C ALA A 101 -11.96 -14.74 6.05
N LEU A 102 -11.93 -13.46 5.69
CA LEU A 102 -13.03 -12.52 5.97
C LEU A 102 -14.30 -12.92 5.23
N GLN A 103 -14.22 -13.28 3.95
CA GLN A 103 -15.35 -13.74 3.15
C GLN A 103 -16.05 -14.92 3.83
N VAL A 104 -15.31 -15.98 4.17
CA VAL A 104 -15.87 -17.17 4.84
C VAL A 104 -16.57 -16.80 6.16
N SER A 105 -15.92 -15.96 6.97
CA SER A 105 -16.46 -15.51 8.26
C SER A 105 -17.71 -14.66 8.09
N ALA A 106 -17.73 -13.78 7.10
CA ALA A 106 -18.83 -12.88 6.81
C ALA A 106 -20.03 -13.61 6.17
N GLU A 107 -19.80 -14.58 5.28
CA GLU A 107 -20.83 -15.48 4.75
C GLU A 107 -21.48 -16.28 5.88
N ALA A 108 -20.68 -16.86 6.78
CA ALA A 108 -21.18 -17.56 7.95
C ALA A 108 -22.05 -16.64 8.83
N PHE A 109 -21.63 -15.40 9.06
CA PHE A 109 -22.41 -14.38 9.78
C PHE A 109 -23.70 -13.98 9.03
N THR A 110 -23.66 -13.76 7.71
CA THR A 110 -24.86 -13.36 6.96
C THR A 110 -25.89 -14.48 6.82
N SER A 111 -25.47 -15.75 6.92
CA SER A 111 -26.35 -16.92 6.93
C SER A 111 -27.17 -17.03 8.24
N ASP A 112 -26.57 -16.64 9.37
CA ASP A 112 -27.21 -16.58 10.68
C ASP A 112 -26.74 -15.34 11.48
N PRO A 113 -27.33 -14.15 11.20
CA PRO A 113 -26.90 -12.89 11.81
C PRO A 113 -27.19 -12.78 13.32
N CYS A 114 -28.03 -13.66 13.87
CA CYS A 114 -28.37 -13.69 15.29
C CYS A 114 -27.37 -14.51 16.11
N SER A 115 -26.50 -15.28 15.46
CA SER A 115 -25.45 -16.04 16.11
C SER A 115 -24.33 -15.12 16.62
N LEU A 116 -24.24 -15.00 17.95
CA LEU A 116 -23.15 -14.26 18.60
C LEU A 116 -21.76 -14.80 18.24
N PRO A 117 -21.49 -16.12 18.23
CA PRO A 117 -20.17 -16.65 17.85
C PRO A 117 -19.77 -16.30 16.42
N ARG A 118 -20.70 -16.44 15.45
CA ARG A 118 -20.42 -16.12 14.03
C ARG A 118 -20.14 -14.64 13.84
N ARG A 119 -20.88 -13.79 14.56
CA ARG A 119 -20.66 -12.35 14.55
C ARG A 119 -19.31 -11.95 15.15
N GLN A 120 -18.92 -12.58 16.26
CA GLN A 120 -17.62 -12.34 16.89
C GLN A 120 -16.44 -12.80 16.00
N ALA A 121 -16.62 -13.84 15.19
CA ALA A 121 -15.59 -14.36 14.28
C ALA A 121 -15.23 -13.40 13.12
N VAL A 122 -16.16 -12.53 12.69
CA VAL A 122 -15.90 -11.54 11.62
C VAL A 122 -14.87 -10.49 12.06
N VAL A 123 -14.87 -10.13 13.34
CA VAL A 123 -14.00 -9.08 13.90
C VAL A 123 -12.51 -9.35 13.73
N PRO A 124 -11.96 -10.50 14.17
CA PRO A 124 -10.54 -10.81 13.99
C PRO A 124 -10.17 -10.98 12.50
N ALA A 125 -11.05 -11.52 11.67
CA ALA A 125 -10.80 -11.65 10.23
C ALA A 125 -10.69 -10.27 9.55
N ALA A 126 -11.59 -9.35 9.88
CA ALA A 126 -11.56 -8.00 9.34
C ALA A 126 -10.33 -7.20 9.81
N ARG A 127 -9.92 -7.38 11.08
CA ARG A 127 -8.67 -6.79 11.60
C ARG A 127 -7.43 -7.34 10.90
N SER A 128 -7.40 -8.64 10.60
CA SER A 128 -6.27 -9.29 9.92
C SER A 128 -6.16 -8.79 8.48
N LEU A 129 -7.28 -8.66 7.76
CA LEU A 129 -7.30 -8.05 6.43
C LEU A 129 -6.79 -6.60 6.47
N LEU A 130 -7.26 -5.80 7.43
CA LEU A 130 -6.80 -4.41 7.57
C LEU A 130 -5.29 -4.34 7.83
N ALA A 131 -4.76 -5.22 8.69
CA ALA A 131 -3.32 -5.28 8.95
C ALA A 131 -2.51 -5.65 7.69
N ALA A 132 -2.97 -6.63 6.92
CA ALA A 132 -2.35 -7.03 5.66
C ALA A 132 -2.38 -5.88 4.63
N VAL A 133 -3.50 -5.18 4.50
CA VAL A 133 -3.65 -4.01 3.61
C VAL A 133 -2.72 -2.87 4.04
N THR A 134 -2.66 -2.55 5.34
CA THR A 134 -1.74 -1.55 5.88
C THR A 134 -0.29 -1.88 5.52
N ARG A 135 0.12 -3.14 5.70
CA ARG A 135 1.47 -3.60 5.34
C ARG A 135 1.76 -3.38 3.85
N LEU A 136 0.84 -3.75 2.97
CA LEU A 136 0.98 -3.55 1.53
C LEU A 136 1.16 -2.06 1.18
N LEU A 137 0.33 -1.19 1.77
CA LEU A 137 0.39 0.25 1.51
C LEU A 137 1.70 0.88 1.99
N ILE A 138 2.22 0.46 3.15
CA ILE A 138 3.52 0.95 3.63
C ILE A 138 4.66 0.48 2.72
N LEU A 139 4.63 -0.78 2.25
CA LEU A 139 5.64 -1.27 1.31
C LEU A 139 5.60 -0.53 -0.03
N ALA A 140 4.40 -0.22 -0.55
CA ALA A 140 4.26 0.57 -1.77
C ALA A 140 4.82 1.98 -1.58
N ASP A 141 4.55 2.62 -0.44
CA ASP A 141 5.10 3.94 -0.10
C ASP A 141 6.64 3.92 -0.02
N MET A 142 7.20 2.87 0.58
CA MET A 142 8.65 2.69 0.68
C MET A 142 9.31 2.47 -0.68
N GLU A 143 8.64 1.79 -1.62
CA GLU A 143 9.12 1.66 -3.00
C GLU A 143 9.25 3.03 -3.68
N ASP A 144 8.24 3.89 -3.54
CA ASP A 144 8.26 5.26 -4.06
C ASP A 144 9.42 6.09 -3.46
N VAL A 145 9.67 5.95 -2.15
CA VAL A 145 10.82 6.60 -1.49
C VAL A 145 12.14 6.07 -2.01
N ALA A 146 12.27 4.75 -2.16
CA ALA A 146 13.48 4.13 -2.69
C ALA A 146 13.78 4.63 -4.10
N PHE A 147 12.75 4.74 -4.94
CA PHE A 147 12.83 5.28 -6.29
C PHE A 147 13.30 6.74 -6.29
N LEU A 148 12.72 7.61 -5.44
CA LEU A 148 13.14 9.00 -5.31
C LEU A 148 14.61 9.13 -4.89
N LEU A 149 15.04 8.37 -3.88
CA LEU A 149 16.43 8.39 -3.39
C LEU A 149 17.42 7.89 -4.46
N GLN A 150 16.97 6.98 -5.33
CA GLN A 150 17.77 6.49 -6.45
C GLN A 150 18.02 7.59 -7.48
N HIS A 151 16.99 8.36 -7.82
CA HIS A 151 17.13 9.54 -8.67
C HIS A 151 18.01 10.62 -8.03
N LEU A 152 17.89 10.85 -6.71
CA LEU A 152 18.77 11.75 -5.97
C LEU A 152 20.25 11.32 -6.06
N THR A 153 20.51 10.01 -5.95
CA THR A 153 21.87 9.46 -6.07
C THR A 153 22.44 9.65 -7.48
N VAL A 154 21.63 9.46 -8.52
CA VAL A 154 22.03 9.70 -9.91
C VAL A 154 22.36 11.18 -10.12
N PHE A 155 21.50 12.07 -9.64
CA PHE A 155 21.71 13.51 -9.69
C PHE A 155 23.02 13.92 -8.99
N GLN A 156 23.27 13.43 -7.77
CA GLN A 156 24.51 13.70 -7.03
C GLN A 156 25.76 13.29 -7.80
N ARG A 157 25.74 12.13 -8.48
CA ARG A 157 26.84 11.68 -9.33
C ARG A 157 27.04 12.57 -10.55
N THR A 158 25.95 13.01 -11.18
CA THR A 158 26.01 13.93 -12.33
C THR A 158 26.54 15.30 -11.89
N PHE A 159 26.12 15.81 -10.72
CA PHE A 159 26.64 17.04 -10.13
C PHE A 159 28.14 16.93 -9.82
N GLU A 160 28.57 15.82 -9.22
CA GLU A 160 29.98 15.56 -8.94
C GLU A 160 30.81 15.46 -10.23
N SER A 161 30.25 14.83 -11.27
CA SER A 161 30.90 14.79 -12.59
C SER A 161 31.05 16.19 -13.18
N LEU A 162 30.03 17.05 -13.06
CA LEU A 162 30.05 18.44 -13.52
C LEU A 162 31.15 19.26 -12.84
N ARG A 163 31.34 19.06 -11.52
CA ARG A 163 32.40 19.72 -10.74
C ARG A 163 33.81 19.38 -11.22
N ASN A 164 34.01 18.17 -11.73
CA ASN A 164 35.32 17.65 -12.12
C ASN A 164 35.63 17.77 -13.62
N VAL A 165 34.79 18.49 -14.38
CA VAL A 165 35.01 18.68 -15.82
C VAL A 165 36.22 19.59 -16.09
N SER A 166 37.08 19.15 -17.01
CA SER A 166 38.28 19.89 -17.44
C SER A 166 38.25 20.36 -18.90
N SER A 167 37.17 20.10 -19.65
CA SER A 167 37.04 20.49 -21.06
C SER A 167 35.71 21.21 -21.35
N LYS A 168 35.72 22.22 -22.23
CA LYS A 168 34.50 22.96 -22.63
C LYS A 168 33.45 22.07 -23.28
N SER A 169 33.88 21.11 -24.10
CA SER A 169 32.97 20.16 -24.77
C SER A 169 32.29 19.21 -23.80
N ASP A 170 33.01 18.75 -22.77
CA ASP A 170 32.44 17.86 -21.75
C ASP A 170 31.59 18.63 -20.76
N LEU A 171 31.89 19.92 -20.55
CA LEU A 171 31.08 20.81 -19.72
C LEU A 171 29.67 20.91 -20.29
N GLN A 172 29.55 21.21 -21.58
CA GLN A 172 28.26 21.35 -22.24
C GLN A 172 27.44 20.05 -22.18
N LYS A 173 28.08 18.89 -22.44
CA LYS A 173 27.41 17.58 -22.36
C LYS A 173 26.95 17.24 -20.94
N THR A 174 27.83 17.44 -19.96
CA THR A 174 27.54 17.12 -18.56
C THR A 174 26.48 18.06 -17.98
N TYR A 175 26.50 19.33 -18.38
CA TYR A 175 25.50 20.31 -17.99
C TYR A 175 24.10 19.97 -18.54
N GLN A 176 24.00 19.57 -19.81
CA GLN A 176 22.73 19.10 -20.38
C GLN A 176 22.16 17.89 -19.62
N LYS A 177 23.03 16.94 -19.25
CA LYS A 177 22.62 15.79 -18.43
C LYS A 177 22.17 16.23 -17.04
N PHE A 178 22.91 17.16 -16.41
CA PHE A 178 22.56 17.71 -15.10
C PHE A 178 21.17 18.36 -15.11
N GLN A 179 20.85 19.18 -16.11
CA GLN A 179 19.54 19.80 -16.25
C GLN A 179 18.42 18.76 -16.31
N LYS A 180 18.60 17.72 -17.13
CA LYS A 180 17.61 16.62 -17.24
C LYS A 180 17.46 15.83 -15.94
N ASP A 181 18.56 15.53 -15.25
CA ASP A 181 18.53 14.82 -13.97
C ASP A 181 17.84 15.69 -12.89
N LEU A 182 18.06 17.01 -12.91
CA LEU A 182 17.42 17.97 -12.00
C LEU A 182 15.92 18.08 -12.24
N GLU A 183 15.47 18.26 -13.49
CA GLU A 183 14.06 18.36 -13.85
C GLU A 183 13.28 17.11 -13.42
N ASN A 184 13.87 15.92 -13.62
CA ASN A 184 13.27 14.66 -13.18
C ASN A 184 13.19 14.57 -11.65
N LEU A 185 14.25 14.96 -10.94
CA LEU A 185 14.28 14.92 -9.48
C LEU A 185 13.27 15.91 -8.87
N ASP A 186 13.17 17.12 -9.43
CA ASP A 186 12.22 18.15 -9.00
C ASP A 186 10.77 17.67 -9.19
N TYR A 187 10.45 17.08 -10.34
CA TYR A 187 9.15 16.49 -10.59
C TYR A 187 8.79 15.38 -9.59
N LEU A 188 9.72 14.46 -9.32
CA LEU A 188 9.50 13.36 -8.37
C LEU A 188 9.36 13.86 -6.93
N ALA A 189 10.16 14.85 -6.53
CA ALA A 189 10.08 15.47 -5.21
C ALA A 189 8.76 16.22 -5.02
N TYR A 190 8.33 16.99 -6.03
CA TYR A 190 7.05 17.68 -6.03
C TYR A 190 5.87 16.71 -5.89
N LYS A 191 5.87 15.62 -6.66
CA LYS A 191 4.83 14.58 -6.57
C LYS A 191 4.77 13.94 -5.18
N ARG A 192 5.92 13.78 -4.50
CA ARG A 192 6.00 13.21 -3.15
C ARG A 192 5.55 14.18 -2.05
N GLN A 193 5.66 15.50 -2.30
CA GLN A 193 5.30 16.53 -1.33
C GLN A 193 3.78 16.77 -1.22
N GLN A 194 3.01 16.47 -2.29
CA GLN A 194 1.55 16.56 -2.30
C GLN A 194 0.89 15.41 -1.56
#